data_AF-A0A960LQ86-F1
#
_entry.id   AF-A0A960LQ86-F1
#
_cell.length_a   1.000
_cell.length_b   1.000
_cell.length_c   1.000
_cell.angle_alpha   90.00
_cell.angle_beta   90.00
_cell.angle_gamma   90.00
#
_symmetry.space_group_name_H-M   'P 1'
#
loop_
_entity.id
_entity.type
_entity.pdbx_description
1 polymer ?
#
loop_
_entity_poly.entity_id
_entity_poly.type
_entity_poly.pdbx_seq_one_letter_code
_entity_poly.pdbx_strand_id
1 'polypeptide(L)'
;MGREIRARRPAYRVCLDGGDKAAGQTIFLTHAAGQCSKCHKVGGTGAEAGPDLKGVGTRGKPEYLLESLVNPSAIVVPGYGITLVTLKDGESTGGTLVKETAEAITLKLPDPDHAGQLIERVIPLADIADRQPPISAMPPMGILLKKSELRDVIAYLKSLK
;
A
#
# COMPACT_ATOMS: atom_id res chain seq x y z
N MET A 1 15.98 9.43 -7.95
CA MET A 1 15.81 10.09 -6.63
C MET A 1 15.32 9.04 -5.65
N GLY A 2 16.13 8.61 -4.68
CA GLY A 2 15.75 7.55 -3.75
C GLY A 2 14.55 7.98 -2.90
N ARG A 3 13.48 7.15 -2.86
CA ARG A 3 12.32 7.42 -2.01
C ARG A 3 12.80 7.41 -0.55
N GLU A 4 12.74 8.57 0.09
CA GLU A 4 13.18 8.74 1.47
C GLU A 4 12.28 7.91 2.39
N ILE A 5 12.86 6.94 3.11
CA ILE A 5 12.13 6.09 4.06
C ILE A 5 11.72 6.96 5.26
N ARG A 6 10.44 7.33 5.34
CA ARG A 6 9.94 8.25 6.37
C ARG A 6 9.91 7.63 7.76
N ALA A 7 9.75 6.32 7.88
CA ALA A 7 9.77 5.55 9.12
C ALA A 7 11.12 5.62 9.84
N ARG A 8 12.22 5.87 9.11
CA ARG A 8 13.55 6.05 9.69
C ARG A 8 13.76 7.45 10.26
N ARG A 9 12.84 8.40 10.01
CA ARG A 9 12.93 9.74 10.60
C ARG A 9 12.74 9.64 12.12
N PRO A 10 13.52 10.39 12.92
CA PRO A 10 13.43 10.37 14.38
C PRO A 10 12.00 10.55 14.90
N ALA A 11 11.19 11.33 14.18
CA ALA A 11 9.81 11.65 14.54
C ALA A 11 8.88 10.43 14.66
N TYR A 12 9.11 9.34 13.90
CA TYR A 12 8.25 8.16 13.88
C TYR A 12 8.88 6.92 14.53
N ARG A 13 10.19 6.92 14.79
CA ARG A 13 10.88 5.77 15.42
C ARG A 13 10.28 5.40 16.78
N VAL A 14 9.74 6.37 17.50
CA VAL A 14 9.03 6.17 18.77
C VAL A 14 7.75 5.33 18.63
N CYS A 15 7.27 5.07 17.41
CA CYS A 15 6.06 4.27 17.15
C CYS A 15 6.34 2.77 16.97
N LEU A 16 7.60 2.32 16.99
CA LEU A 16 7.94 0.93 16.71
C LEU A 16 7.69 -0.02 17.90
N ASP A 17 7.74 0.52 19.13
CA ASP A 17 7.76 -0.25 20.37
C ASP A 17 6.92 0.38 21.47
N GLY A 18 6.45 -0.43 22.42
CA GLY A 18 5.70 -0.01 23.61
C GLY A 18 4.24 0.37 23.36
N GLY A 19 3.63 -0.12 22.28
CA GLY A 19 2.20 0.09 21.98
C GLY A 19 1.31 -0.96 22.63
N ASP A 20 0.05 -0.60 22.86
CA ASP A 20 -0.99 -1.49 23.35
C ASP A 20 -1.68 -2.19 22.17
N LYS A 21 -1.57 -3.53 22.14
CA LYS A 21 -2.20 -4.38 21.12
C LYS A 21 -3.72 -4.24 21.10
N ALA A 22 -4.38 -4.18 22.25
CA ALA A 22 -5.83 -4.12 22.33
C ALA A 22 -6.34 -2.77 21.82
N ALA A 23 -5.68 -1.67 22.22
CA ALA A 23 -5.96 -0.34 21.68
C ALA A 23 -5.74 -0.30 20.16
N GLY A 24 -4.65 -0.89 19.67
CA GLY A 24 -4.35 -0.99 18.25
C GLY A 24 -5.42 -1.75 17.45
N GLN A 25 -5.94 -2.84 18.02
CA GLN A 25 -7.05 -3.59 17.42
C GLN A 25 -8.32 -2.74 17.34
N THR A 26 -8.66 -1.99 18.39
CA THR A 26 -9.79 -1.06 18.37
C THR A 26 -9.59 0.00 17.29
N ILE A 27 -8.39 0.56 17.16
CA ILE A 27 -8.08 1.53 16.10
C ILE A 27 -8.25 0.92 14.70
N PHE A 28 -7.75 -0.29 14.53
CA PHE A 28 -7.87 -1.03 13.27
C PHE A 28 -9.34 -1.27 12.86
N LEU A 29 -10.19 -1.63 13.82
CA LEU A 29 -11.56 -2.07 13.55
C LEU A 29 -12.59 -0.93 13.50
N THR A 30 -12.51 0.04 14.41
CA THR A 30 -13.64 0.94 14.69
C THR A 30 -13.28 2.42 14.79
N HIS A 31 -12.00 2.80 14.88
CA HIS A 31 -11.62 4.20 15.04
C HIS A 31 -11.93 5.03 13.80
N ALA A 32 -12.62 6.17 13.94
CA ALA A 32 -13.15 6.97 12.84
C ALA A 32 -12.11 7.38 11.77
N ALA A 33 -10.88 7.69 12.18
CA ALA A 33 -9.80 8.01 11.23
C ALA A 33 -8.93 6.79 10.86
N GLY A 34 -8.97 5.72 11.66
CA GLY A 34 -8.11 4.55 11.53
C GLY A 34 -8.66 3.50 10.57
N GLN A 35 -9.94 3.12 10.77
CA GLN A 35 -10.79 2.21 9.97
C GLN A 35 -10.07 1.27 8.98
N CYS A 36 -9.00 0.62 9.41
CA CYS A 36 -8.14 -0.16 8.52
C CYS A 36 -8.91 -1.34 7.92
N SER A 37 -9.86 -1.88 8.67
CA SER A 37 -10.79 -2.95 8.27
C SER A 37 -11.66 -2.61 7.05
N LYS A 38 -11.89 -1.32 6.75
CA LYS A 38 -12.63 -0.88 5.55
C LYS A 38 -11.88 -1.11 4.25
N CYS A 39 -10.57 -1.31 4.32
CA CYS A 39 -9.74 -1.57 3.15
C CYS A 39 -9.02 -2.91 3.26
N HIS A 40 -8.63 -3.33 4.46
CA HIS A 40 -7.81 -4.52 4.68
C HIS A 40 -8.59 -5.63 5.37
N LYS A 41 -8.34 -6.85 4.90
CA LYS A 41 -8.81 -8.08 5.51
C LYS A 41 -7.80 -8.59 6.54
N VAL A 42 -8.29 -9.20 7.61
CA VAL A 42 -7.51 -10.03 8.54
C VAL A 42 -8.31 -11.29 8.84
N GLY A 43 -7.75 -12.46 8.53
CA GLY A 43 -8.38 -13.74 8.91
C GLY A 43 -9.76 -13.98 8.30
N GLY A 44 -10.08 -13.35 7.16
CA GLY A 44 -11.38 -13.48 6.50
C GLY A 44 -12.35 -12.32 6.77
N THR A 45 -12.04 -11.39 7.69
CA THR A 45 -12.90 -10.24 8.02
C THR A 45 -12.29 -8.92 7.55
N GLY A 46 -13.10 -8.06 6.94
CA GLY A 46 -12.68 -6.76 6.37
C GLY A 46 -12.93 -6.70 4.86
N ALA A 47 -12.47 -5.64 4.21
CA ALA A 47 -12.56 -5.47 2.76
C ALA A 47 -11.27 -5.88 2.02
N GLU A 48 -11.33 -5.89 0.69
CA GLU A 48 -10.23 -6.32 -0.19
C GLU A 48 -9.65 -5.18 -1.06
N ALA A 49 -9.95 -3.92 -0.70
CA ALA A 49 -9.39 -2.76 -1.40
C ALA A 49 -7.88 -2.60 -1.17
N GLY A 50 -7.36 -3.13 -0.06
CA GLY A 50 -5.95 -3.25 0.27
C GLY A 50 -5.55 -4.72 0.50
N PRO A 51 -4.24 -5.01 0.59
CA PRO A 51 -3.73 -6.38 0.77
C PRO A 51 -4.20 -7.00 2.10
N ASP A 52 -4.43 -8.32 2.10
CA ASP A 52 -4.73 -9.07 3.32
C ASP A 52 -3.57 -8.97 4.32
N LEU A 53 -3.88 -8.63 5.57
CA LEU A 53 -2.93 -8.42 6.66
C LEU A 53 -2.76 -9.66 7.56
N LYS A 54 -3.43 -10.77 7.28
CA LYS A 54 -3.19 -12.06 7.95
C LYS A 54 -1.71 -12.45 7.82
N GLY A 55 -1.01 -12.65 8.94
CA GLY A 55 0.41 -13.00 8.96
C GLY A 55 1.37 -11.85 8.67
N VAL A 56 0.90 -10.59 8.69
CA VAL A 56 1.74 -9.43 8.39
C VAL A 56 2.88 -9.25 9.40
N GLY A 57 2.65 -9.62 10.66
CA GLY A 57 3.65 -9.59 11.72
C GLY A 57 4.78 -10.62 11.54
N THR A 58 4.55 -11.68 10.77
CA THR A 58 5.58 -12.69 10.44
C THR A 58 6.39 -12.29 9.21
N ARG A 59 5.74 -11.77 8.16
CA ARG A 59 6.40 -11.42 6.89
C ARG A 59 7.05 -10.03 6.87
N GLY A 60 6.58 -9.10 7.69
CA GLY A 60 6.99 -7.70 7.68
C GLY A 60 7.86 -7.33 8.87
N LYS A 61 8.99 -6.67 8.62
CA LYS A 61 9.78 -6.04 9.68
C LYS A 61 9.00 -4.84 10.27
N PRO A 62 9.12 -4.52 11.57
CA PRO A 62 8.39 -3.41 12.19
C PRO A 62 8.54 -2.07 11.45
N GLU A 63 9.74 -1.77 10.93
CA GLU A 63 10.02 -0.55 10.17
C GLU A 63 9.29 -0.53 8.83
N TYR A 64 9.13 -1.70 8.21
CA TYR A 64 8.35 -1.82 6.98
C TYR A 64 6.87 -1.54 7.26
N LEU A 65 6.31 -2.10 8.34
CA LEU A 65 4.92 -1.83 8.73
C LEU A 65 4.70 -0.34 9.00
N LEU A 66 5.63 0.29 9.72
CA LEU A 66 5.56 1.71 10.00
C LEU A 66 5.68 2.55 8.73
N GLU A 67 6.59 2.21 7.82
CA GLU A 67 6.70 2.90 6.52
C GLU A 67 5.41 2.79 5.73
N SER A 68 4.80 1.61 5.66
CA SER A 68 3.51 1.42 4.98
C SER A 68 2.40 2.28 5.59
N LEU A 69 2.40 2.53 6.89
CA LEU A 69 1.43 3.43 7.53
C LEU A 69 1.71 4.91 7.23
N VAL A 70 2.95 5.37 7.33
CA VAL A 70 3.28 6.81 7.25
C VAL A 70 3.58 7.29 5.83
N ASN A 71 3.93 6.37 4.94
CA ASN A 71 4.31 6.60 3.55
C ASN A 71 3.90 5.41 2.67
N PRO A 72 2.59 5.16 2.50
CA PRO A 72 2.08 3.97 1.82
C PRO A 72 2.53 3.84 0.36
N SER A 73 2.87 4.95 -0.31
CA SER A 73 3.42 4.95 -1.67
C SER A 73 4.93 4.69 -1.75
N ALA A 74 5.63 4.48 -0.62
CA ALA A 74 7.06 4.14 -0.63
C ALA A 74 7.32 2.78 -1.27
N ILE A 75 6.48 1.81 -0.93
CA ILE A 75 6.51 0.44 -1.42
C ILE A 75 5.05 0.01 -1.57
N VAL A 76 4.59 -0.10 -2.82
CA VAL A 76 3.23 -0.55 -3.12
C VAL A 76 3.28 -1.99 -3.60
N VAL A 77 2.52 -2.86 -2.94
CA VAL A 77 2.40 -4.27 -3.33
C VAL A 77 1.70 -4.34 -4.70
N PRO A 78 2.16 -5.19 -5.63
CA PRO A 78 1.46 -5.40 -6.89
C PRO A 78 -0.03 -5.70 -6.66
N GLY A 79 -0.89 -5.12 -7.49
CA GLY A 79 -2.34 -5.18 -7.39
C GLY A 79 -2.99 -4.04 -6.59
N TYR A 80 -2.20 -3.20 -5.90
CA TYR A 80 -2.72 -2.16 -5.00
C TYR A 80 -2.17 -0.75 -5.27
N GLY A 81 -1.49 -0.56 -6.40
CA GLY A 81 -0.93 0.72 -6.80
C GLY A 81 -1.25 1.08 -8.23
N ILE A 82 -1.63 2.34 -8.46
CA ILE A 82 -1.90 2.88 -9.79
C ILE A 82 -0.63 3.56 -10.31
N THR A 83 -0.24 3.23 -11.53
CA THR A 83 0.91 3.81 -12.23
C THR A 83 0.44 4.46 -13.53
N LEU A 84 1.07 5.57 -13.89
CA LEU A 84 0.93 6.19 -15.20
C LEU A 84 2.17 5.87 -16.03
N VAL A 85 1.98 5.49 -17.28
CA VAL A 85 3.02 5.08 -18.22
C VAL A 85 2.86 5.88 -19.49
N THR A 86 3.95 6.47 -19.97
CA THR A 86 4.04 7.09 -21.28
C THR A 86 4.94 6.22 -22.17
N LEU A 87 4.41 5.81 -23.31
CA LEU A 87 5.08 4.98 -24.31
C LEU A 87 5.92 5.83 -25.27
N LYS A 88 6.86 5.20 -25.96
CA LYS A 88 7.75 5.86 -26.93
C LYS A 88 7.05 6.40 -28.16
N ASP A 89 5.87 5.90 -28.49
CA ASP A 89 5.01 6.40 -29.55
C ASP A 89 4.18 7.64 -29.12
N GLY A 90 4.28 8.05 -27.85
CA GLY A 90 3.56 9.18 -27.28
C GLY A 90 2.24 8.80 -26.59
N GLU A 91 1.80 7.55 -26.66
CA GLU A 91 0.60 7.09 -25.94
C GLU A 91 0.83 7.18 -24.42
N SER A 92 -0.17 7.62 -23.66
CA SER A 92 -0.14 7.55 -22.20
C SER A 92 -1.30 6.72 -21.68
N THR A 93 -0.99 5.77 -20.81
CA THR A 93 -1.96 4.85 -20.22
C THR A 93 -1.72 4.67 -18.73
N GLY A 94 -2.80 4.48 -17.97
CA GLY A 94 -2.76 4.37 -16.51
C GLY A 94 -3.59 3.20 -16.03
N GLY A 95 -3.09 2.51 -15.02
CA GLY A 95 -3.77 1.34 -14.46
C GLY A 95 -3.11 0.81 -13.20
N THR A 96 -3.75 -0.18 -12.60
CA THR A 96 -3.21 -0.89 -11.43
C THR A 96 -2.07 -1.78 -11.89
N LEU A 97 -0.88 -1.58 -11.35
CA LEU A 97 0.27 -2.45 -11.61
C LEU A 97 0.06 -3.79 -10.93
N VAL A 98 -0.29 -4.84 -11.68
CA VAL A 98 -0.57 -6.18 -11.12
C VAL A 98 0.63 -7.11 -11.17
N LYS A 99 1.57 -6.87 -12.10
CA LYS A 99 2.79 -7.67 -12.26
C LYS A 99 3.92 -6.86 -12.88
N GLU A 100 5.14 -7.16 -12.50
CA GLU A 100 6.38 -6.61 -13.06
C GLU A 100 7.42 -7.73 -13.18
N THR A 101 8.01 -7.87 -14.35
CA THR A 101 9.12 -8.80 -14.63
C THR A 101 10.34 -8.00 -15.11
N ALA A 102 11.44 -8.69 -15.44
CA ALA A 102 12.61 -8.04 -16.01
C ALA A 102 12.38 -7.44 -17.41
N GLU A 103 11.28 -7.83 -18.08
CA GLU A 103 11.03 -7.50 -19.50
C GLU A 103 9.75 -6.70 -19.71
N ALA A 104 8.76 -6.81 -18.82
CA ALA A 104 7.45 -6.18 -19.00
C ALA A 104 6.76 -5.84 -17.68
N ILE A 105 5.81 -4.92 -17.76
CA ILE A 105 4.78 -4.70 -16.73
C ILE A 105 3.41 -5.17 -17.24
N THR A 106 2.55 -5.54 -16.30
CA THR A 106 1.14 -5.79 -16.58
C THR A 106 0.31 -4.79 -15.81
N LEU A 107 -0.50 -4.03 -16.54
CA LEU A 107 -1.46 -3.09 -15.98
C LEU A 107 -2.86 -3.67 -16.08
N LYS A 108 -3.63 -3.55 -15.00
CA LYS A 108 -5.08 -3.76 -15.00
C LYS A 108 -5.76 -2.40 -15.13
N LEU A 109 -6.52 -2.20 -16.20
CA LEU A 109 -7.15 -0.93 -16.56
C LEU A 109 -8.55 -1.17 -17.16
N PRO A 110 -9.41 -0.13 -17.23
CA PRO A 110 -10.69 -0.23 -17.90
C PRO A 110 -10.56 -0.67 -19.35
N ASP A 111 -11.46 -1.56 -19.78
CA ASP A 111 -11.61 -1.92 -21.18
C ASP A 111 -12.21 -0.72 -21.95
N PRO A 112 -11.53 -0.20 -22.99
CA PRO A 112 -12.06 0.92 -23.78
C PRO A 112 -13.33 0.55 -24.57
N ASP A 113 -13.52 -0.73 -24.89
CA ASP A 113 -14.63 -1.22 -25.70
C ASP A 113 -15.80 -1.75 -24.84
N HIS A 114 -15.53 -2.11 -23.57
CA HIS A 114 -16.52 -2.69 -22.67
C HIS A 114 -16.58 -1.95 -21.32
N ALA A 115 -17.44 -0.94 -21.24
CA ALA A 115 -17.63 -0.16 -20.02
C ALA A 115 -17.91 -1.05 -18.79
N GLY A 116 -17.15 -0.83 -17.72
CA GLY A 116 -17.26 -1.59 -16.46
C GLY A 116 -16.43 -2.88 -16.42
N GLN A 117 -15.82 -3.30 -17.53
CA GLN A 117 -14.87 -4.41 -17.55
C GLN A 117 -13.44 -3.92 -17.36
N LEU A 118 -12.60 -4.78 -16.79
CA LEU A 118 -11.18 -4.53 -16.61
C LEU A 118 -10.40 -5.55 -17.44
N ILE A 119 -9.42 -5.08 -18.19
CA ILE A 119 -8.49 -5.90 -18.96
C ILE A 119 -7.09 -5.80 -18.38
N GLU A 120 -6.27 -6.81 -18.66
CA GLU A 120 -4.84 -6.78 -18.39
C GLU A 120 -4.08 -6.46 -19.69
N ARG A 121 -3.32 -5.37 -19.69
CA ARG A 121 -2.42 -4.98 -20.78
C ARG A 121 -0.99 -5.25 -20.36
N VAL A 122 -0.29 -6.06 -21.13
CA VAL A 122 1.16 -6.28 -20.99
C VAL A 122 1.88 -5.21 -21.81
N ILE A 123 2.80 -4.49 -21.17
CA ILE A 123 3.60 -3.42 -21.79
C ILE A 123 5.08 -3.80 -21.61
N PRO A 124 5.81 -4.08 -22.71
CA PRO A 124 7.25 -4.29 -22.65
C PRO A 124 7.97 -3.07 -22.08
N LEU A 125 8.94 -3.27 -21.20
CA LEU A 125 9.75 -2.18 -20.64
C LEU A 125 10.51 -1.43 -21.74
N ALA A 126 10.84 -2.12 -22.83
CA ALA A 126 11.50 -1.53 -23.99
C ALA A 126 10.63 -0.47 -24.70
N ASP A 127 9.30 -0.49 -24.53
CA ASP A 127 8.38 0.44 -25.19
C ASP A 127 8.03 1.65 -24.30
N ILE A 128 8.46 1.63 -23.04
CA ILE A 128 8.20 2.69 -22.07
C ILE A 128 9.21 3.82 -22.27
N ALA A 129 8.71 5.05 -22.40
CA ALA A 129 9.51 6.27 -22.41
C ALA A 129 9.64 6.87 -21.00
N ASP A 130 8.52 6.98 -20.28
CA ASP A 130 8.47 7.42 -18.89
C ASP A 130 7.45 6.59 -18.09
N ARG A 131 7.72 6.44 -16.80
CA ARG A 131 6.80 5.77 -15.88
C ARG A 131 6.84 6.46 -14.53
N GLN A 132 5.66 6.84 -14.05
CA GLN A 132 5.49 7.31 -12.68
C GLN A 132 5.53 6.12 -11.72
N PRO A 133 6.14 6.23 -10.53
CA PRO A 133 6.04 5.18 -9.52
C PRO A 133 4.57 4.90 -9.15
N PRO A 134 4.21 3.65 -8.82
CA PRO A 134 2.85 3.34 -8.39
C PRO A 134 2.48 4.11 -7.12
N ILE A 135 1.30 4.72 -7.13
CA ILE A 135 0.74 5.48 -6.02
C ILE A 135 -0.28 4.58 -5.30
N SER A 136 -0.19 4.53 -3.98
CA SER A 136 -1.15 3.80 -3.14
C SER A 136 -2.43 4.62 -2.94
N ALA A 137 -3.58 3.95 -2.93
CA ALA A 137 -4.85 4.53 -2.49
C ALA A 137 -4.94 4.68 -0.96
N MET A 138 -4.04 4.02 -0.22
CA MET A 138 -3.99 4.14 1.23
C MET A 138 -3.52 5.56 1.62
N PRO A 139 -4.24 6.26 2.50
CA PRO A 139 -3.81 7.58 2.95
C PRO A 139 -2.60 7.46 3.90
N PRO A 140 -1.73 8.49 3.97
CA PRO A 140 -0.65 8.53 4.95
C PRO A 140 -1.21 8.67 6.37
N MET A 141 -1.30 7.56 7.10
CA MET A 141 -1.89 7.47 8.43
C MET A 141 -1.15 8.33 9.46
N GLY A 142 0.11 8.68 9.20
CA GLY A 142 0.90 9.62 10.00
C GLY A 142 0.31 11.02 10.14
N ILE A 143 -0.65 11.39 9.27
CA ILE A 143 -1.39 12.66 9.31
C ILE A 143 -2.74 12.49 10.04
N LEU A 144 -3.31 11.29 9.98
CA LEU A 144 -4.66 10.99 10.48
C LEU A 144 -4.66 10.47 11.93
N LEU A 145 -3.57 9.85 12.35
CA LEU A 145 -3.42 9.23 13.67
C LEU A 145 -2.31 9.90 14.46
N LYS A 146 -2.50 9.99 15.78
CA LYS A 146 -1.47 10.41 16.72
C LYS A 146 -0.34 9.38 16.75
N LYS A 147 0.84 9.79 17.21
CA LYS A 147 2.00 8.89 17.34
C LYS A 147 1.73 7.71 18.29
N SER A 148 0.98 7.93 19.37
CA SER A 148 0.55 6.86 20.28
C SER A 148 -0.38 5.87 19.57
N GLU A 149 -1.37 6.36 18.83
CA GLU A 149 -2.31 5.52 18.08
C GLU A 149 -1.60 4.70 16.99
N LEU A 150 -0.65 5.31 16.26
CA LEU A 150 0.20 4.60 15.30
C LEU A 150 1.02 3.49 15.97
N ARG A 151 1.58 3.77 17.16
CA ARG A 151 2.34 2.78 17.93
C ARG A 151 1.46 1.60 18.34
N ASP A 152 0.25 1.86 18.78
CA ASP A 152 -0.72 0.83 19.18
C ASP A 152 -1.12 -0.03 17.98
N VAL A 153 -1.41 0.60 16.82
CA VAL A 153 -1.66 -0.11 15.57
C VAL A 153 -0.47 -0.98 15.17
N ILE A 154 0.76 -0.47 15.27
CA ILE A 154 1.97 -1.27 14.99
C ILE A 154 2.08 -2.47 15.93
N ALA A 155 1.80 -2.29 17.22
CA ALA A 155 1.78 -3.40 18.19
C ALA A 155 0.73 -4.47 17.81
N TYR A 156 -0.45 -4.05 17.35
CA TYR A 156 -1.46 -4.97 16.84
C TYR A 156 -0.99 -5.70 15.58
N LEU A 157 -0.49 -4.99 14.56
CA LEU A 157 -0.02 -5.59 13.30
C LEU A 157 1.13 -6.59 13.53
N LYS A 158 2.08 -6.28 14.43
CA LYS A 158 3.17 -7.20 14.84
C LYS A 158 2.64 -8.51 15.45
N SER A 159 1.44 -8.48 16.04
CA SER A 159 0.82 -9.64 16.65
C SER A 159 0.06 -10.55 15.69
N LEU A 160 -0.18 -10.10 14.45
CA LEU A 160 -0.87 -10.87 13.40
C LEU A 160 0.12 -11.84 12.73
N LYS A 161 0.29 -13.03 13.33
CA LYS A 161 1.22 -14.06 12.85
C LYS A 161 0.63 -15.00 11.83
#